data_AF-A0A523D365-F1
#
_entry.id   AF-A0A523D365-F1
#
_cell.length_a   1.000
_cell.length_b   1.000
_cell.length_c   1.000
_cell.angle_alpha   90.00
_cell.angle_beta   90.00
_cell.angle_gamma   90.00
#
_symmetry.space_group_name_H-M   'P 1'
#
loop_
_entity.id
_entity.type
_entity.pdbx_description
1 polymer ?
#
loop_
_entity_poly.entity_id
_entity_poly.type
_entity_poly.pdbx_seq_one_letter_code
_entity_poly.pdbx_strand_id
1 'polypeptide(L)'
;EISEIRGKDSAGVMKGLLDKRLLRITGRKRVVGKPFLYGTTREFLLHFGLDSLDDLPDMAEFEEMLQERMVLMEEAPLPGMEDVPDEIAGGYLEAEREPEAGDAGDAADGNGEPAPAVETVRGGDPVESLEK
;
A
#
# COMPACT_ATOMS: atom_id res chain seq x y z
N GLU A 1 8.77 9.52 -0.09
CA GLU A 1 10.07 9.04 0.42
C GLU A 1 10.08 7.53 0.65
N ILE A 2 9.74 6.97 1.82
CA ILE A 2 9.92 5.52 2.10
C ILE A 2 9.23 4.61 1.07
N SER A 3 7.94 4.83 0.77
CA SER A 3 7.21 4.02 -0.21
C SER A 3 7.66 4.25 -1.66
N GLU A 4 8.28 5.40 -1.97
CA GLU A 4 8.85 5.68 -3.30
C GLU A 4 10.17 4.89 -3.47
N ILE A 5 11.04 4.90 -2.46
CA ILE A 5 12.31 4.14 -2.46
C ILE A 5 12.03 2.63 -2.53
N ARG A 6 11.01 2.14 -1.81
CA ARG A 6 10.63 0.72 -1.82
C ARG A 6 9.75 0.29 -3.00
N GLY A 7 9.29 1.22 -3.84
CA GLY A 7 8.39 0.95 -4.97
C GLY A 7 7.02 0.35 -4.63
N LYS A 8 6.65 0.26 -3.34
CA LYS A 8 5.42 -0.38 -2.86
C LYS A 8 4.95 0.27 -1.56
N ASP A 9 3.64 0.19 -1.28
CA ASP A 9 3.12 0.65 0.00
C ASP A 9 3.87 -0.02 1.17
N SER A 10 4.22 0.83 2.12
CA SER A 10 5.02 0.49 3.29
C SER A 10 4.28 0.82 4.59
N ALA A 11 3.02 1.31 4.54
CA ALA A 11 2.26 1.70 5.74
C ALA A 11 2.12 0.56 6.77
N GLY A 12 1.84 -0.67 6.31
CA GLY A 12 1.77 -1.84 7.18
C GLY A 12 3.10 -2.19 7.86
N VAL A 13 4.22 -2.06 7.13
CA VAL A 13 5.57 -2.30 7.68
C VAL A 13 5.93 -1.22 8.70
N MET A 14 5.65 0.05 8.39
CA MET A 14 5.89 1.16 9.30
C MET A 14 5.12 0.99 10.61
N LYS A 15 3.86 0.53 10.55
CA LYS A 15 3.09 0.19 11.75
C LYS A 15 3.78 -0.92 12.56
N GLY A 16 4.17 -2.03 11.93
CA GLY A 16 4.86 -3.13 12.62
C GLY A 16 6.19 -2.72 13.27
N LEU A 17 6.93 -1.78 12.69
CA LEU A 17 8.17 -1.24 13.27
C LEU A 17 7.92 -0.29 14.45
N LEU A 18 6.83 0.47 14.43
CA LEU A 18 6.38 1.30 15.56
C LEU A 18 5.87 0.43 16.71
N ASP A 19 5.06 -0.59 16.42
CA ASP A 19 4.48 -1.51 17.41
C ASP A 19 5.59 -2.30 18.15
N LYS A 20 6.64 -2.71 17.42
CA LYS A 20 7.88 -3.31 17.97
C LYS A 20 8.83 -2.31 18.64
N ARG A 21 8.50 -1.01 18.65
CA ARG A 21 9.32 0.11 19.15
C ARG A 21 10.70 0.24 18.52
N LEU A 22 10.92 -0.32 17.33
CA LEU A 22 12.18 -0.15 16.59
C LEU A 22 12.26 1.25 15.95
N LEU A 23 11.11 1.86 15.66
CA LEU A 23 11.00 3.24 15.21
C LEU A 23 10.10 4.06 16.15
N ARG A 24 10.26 5.38 16.10
CA ARG A 24 9.38 6.38 16.72
C ARG A 24 9.07 7.51 15.76
N ILE A 25 8.00 8.26 16.03
CA ILE A 25 7.70 9.52 15.33
C ILE A 25 8.52 10.64 15.99
N THR A 26 9.42 11.25 15.23
CA THR A 26 10.30 12.36 15.68
C THR A 26 9.67 13.73 15.41
N GLY A 27 8.69 13.81 14.51
CA GLY A 27 7.99 15.05 14.20
C GLY A 27 7.17 14.99 12.91
N ARG A 28 7.00 16.14 12.25
CA ARG A 28 6.39 16.26 10.91
C ARG A 28 7.24 17.15 10.01
N LYS A 29 7.41 16.76 8.74
CA LYS A 29 8.18 17.52 7.75
C LYS A 29 7.42 18.80 7.37
N ARG A 30 8.11 19.94 7.24
CA ARG A 30 7.51 21.23 6.86
C ARG A 30 7.30 21.35 5.35
N VAL A 31 6.49 20.44 4.78
CA VAL A 31 6.09 20.40 3.37
C VAL A 31 4.57 20.22 3.25
N VAL A 32 4.04 20.30 2.03
CA VAL A 32 2.61 20.01 1.74
C VAL A 32 2.26 18.59 2.24
N GLY A 33 1.07 18.43 2.81
CA GLY A 33 0.64 17.18 3.48
C GLY A 33 1.23 16.94 4.88
N LYS A 34 2.32 17.65 5.26
CA LYS A 34 3.00 17.56 6.58
C LYS A 34 3.23 16.11 7.08
N PRO A 35 3.88 15.24 6.28
CA PRO A 35 4.07 13.83 6.61
C PRO A 35 4.88 13.65 7.90
N PHE A 36 4.65 12.54 8.59
CA PHE A 36 5.42 12.18 9.79
C PHE A 36 6.89 11.90 9.45
N LEU A 37 7.78 12.36 10.33
CA LEU A 37 9.19 11.99 10.32
C LEU A 37 9.40 10.85 11.30
N TYR A 38 10.05 9.79 10.84
CA TYR A 38 10.40 8.63 11.65
C TYR A 38 11.89 8.65 12.01
N GLY A 39 12.24 8.08 13.15
CA GLY A 39 13.62 7.86 13.56
C GLY A 39 13.73 6.59 14.40
N THR A 40 14.95 6.07 14.50
CA THR A 40 15.27 4.90 15.34
C THR A 40 15.15 5.21 16.83
N THR A 41 15.11 4.14 17.62
CA THR A 41 14.99 4.15 19.08
C THR A 41 16.22 3.51 19.73
N ARG A 42 16.24 3.43 21.07
CA ARG A 42 17.27 2.65 21.77
C ARG A 42 17.02 1.14 21.66
N GLU A 43 15.76 0.74 21.59
CA GLU A 43 15.35 -0.64 21.32
C GLU A 43 15.85 -1.13 19.95
N PHE A 44 15.94 -0.26 18.95
CA PHE A 44 16.62 -0.59 17.68
C PHE A 44 18.09 -0.96 17.91
N LEU A 45 18.86 -0.09 18.54
CA LEU A 45 20.30 -0.31 18.79
C LEU A 45 20.53 -1.62 19.56
N LEU A 46 19.76 -1.84 20.63
CA LEU A 46 19.78 -3.07 21.43
C LEU A 46 19.38 -4.33 20.64
N HIS A 47 18.45 -4.22 19.68
CA HIS A 47 18.01 -5.35 18.86
C HIS A 47 19.03 -5.75 17.79
N PHE A 48 19.80 -4.79 17.27
CA PHE A 48 20.86 -5.02 16.29
C PHE A 48 22.26 -5.20 16.93
N GLY A 49 22.38 -5.08 18.25
CA GLY A 49 23.65 -5.25 18.96
C GLY A 49 24.62 -4.08 18.80
N LEU A 50 24.11 -2.88 18.50
CA LEU A 50 24.89 -1.66 18.26
C LEU A 50 24.89 -0.77 19.51
N ASP A 51 26.00 -0.08 19.76
CA ASP A 51 26.06 0.96 20.80
C ASP A 51 25.62 2.33 20.26
N SER A 52 25.90 2.62 18.99
CA SER A 52 25.57 3.87 18.29
C SER A 52 25.02 3.63 16.87
N LEU A 53 24.67 4.71 16.17
CA LEU A 53 24.31 4.65 14.74
C LEU A 53 25.54 4.72 13.82
N ASP A 54 26.69 5.13 14.35
CA ASP A 54 27.97 5.19 13.64
C ASP A 54 28.63 3.80 13.53
N ASP A 55 28.17 2.83 14.31
CA ASP A 55 28.56 1.40 14.24
C ASP A 55 27.79 0.62 13.15
N LEU A 56 26.95 1.29 12.35
CA LEU A 56 26.31 0.66 11.20
C LEU A 56 27.37 0.40 10.11
N PRO A 57 27.42 -0.81 9.52
CA PRO A 57 28.31 -1.09 8.39
C PRO A 57 27.99 -0.16 7.22
N ASP A 58 28.98 0.12 6.39
CA ASP A 58 28.74 0.90 5.19
C ASP A 58 27.91 0.11 4.15
N MET A 59 27.46 0.77 3.09
CA MET A 59 26.60 0.13 2.09
C MET A 59 27.28 -1.04 1.35
N ALA A 60 28.61 -0.98 1.15
CA ALA A 60 29.36 -2.03 0.46
C ALA A 60 29.61 -3.23 1.38
N GLU A 61 30.04 -2.98 2.63
CA GLU A 61 30.19 -4.00 3.66
C GLU A 61 28.86 -4.72 3.94
N PHE A 62 27.75 -3.96 3.97
CA PHE A 62 26.41 -4.53 4.18
C PHE A 62 25.95 -5.40 3.02
N GLU A 63 26.26 -5.03 1.77
CA GLU A 63 25.97 -5.86 0.58
C GLU A 63 26.79 -7.16 0.59
N GLU A 64 28.08 -7.12 0.96
CA GLU A 64 28.94 -8.30 1.09
C GLU A 64 28.41 -9.27 2.16
N MET A 65 28.17 -8.78 3.39
CA MET A 65 27.57 -9.61 4.46
C MET A 65 26.22 -10.21 4.08
N LEU A 66 25.39 -9.50 3.31
CA LEU A 66 24.10 -10.00 2.87
C LEU A 66 24.26 -11.11 1.81
N GLN A 67 25.22 -10.97 0.89
CA GLN A 67 25.57 -11.99 -0.09
C GLN A 67 26.12 -13.27 0.57
N GLU A 68 27.09 -13.14 1.48
CA GLU A 68 27.62 -14.27 2.26
C GLU A 68 26.50 -15.02 3.00
N ARG A 69 25.60 -14.27 3.66
CA ARG A 69 24.47 -14.86 4.38
C ARG A 69 23.47 -15.55 3.44
N MET A 70 23.27 -15.05 2.23
CA MET A 70 22.40 -15.69 1.23
C MET A 70 23.02 -17.01 0.73
N VAL A 71 24.31 -17.02 0.40
CA VAL A 71 25.04 -18.24 0.00
C VAL A 71 24.96 -19.31 1.09
N LEU A 72 25.15 -18.93 2.36
CA LEU A 72 25.01 -19.83 3.52
C LEU A 72 23.58 -20.35 3.76
N MET A 73 22.55 -19.70 3.23
CA MET A 73 21.18 -20.22 3.24
C MET A 73 20.85 -21.09 2.02
N GLU A 74 21.54 -20.88 0.89
CA GLU A 74 21.34 -21.62 -0.36
C GLU A 74 22.06 -22.99 -0.36
N GLU A 75 23.15 -23.14 0.42
CA GLU A 75 23.85 -24.43 0.57
C GLU A 75 23.06 -25.48 1.40
N ALA A 76 21.94 -25.10 2.02
CA ALA A 76 21.08 -26.04 2.73
C ALA A 76 20.21 -26.83 1.73
N PRO A 77 20.40 -28.14 1.54
CA PRO A 77 19.58 -28.92 0.60
C PRO A 77 18.13 -28.90 1.07
N LEU A 78 17.23 -28.50 0.18
CA LEU A 78 15.82 -28.26 0.51
C LEU A 78 15.15 -29.60 0.86
N PRO A 79 14.70 -29.81 2.12
CA PRO A 79 14.12 -31.09 2.50
C PRO A 79 12.70 -31.21 1.91
N GLY A 80 12.53 -32.10 0.92
CA GLY A 80 11.21 -32.56 0.48
C GLY A 80 10.84 -32.38 -1.00
N MET A 81 11.80 -32.18 -1.92
CA MET A 81 11.52 -32.13 -3.37
C MET A 81 11.72 -33.45 -4.15
N GLU A 82 11.92 -34.58 -3.46
CA GLU A 82 12.19 -35.87 -4.11
C GLU A 82 10.94 -36.75 -4.39
N ASP A 83 9.75 -36.37 -3.91
CA ASP A 83 8.49 -37.11 -4.11
C ASP A 83 7.29 -36.18 -4.36
N VAL A 84 7.33 -35.39 -5.44
CA VAL A 84 6.13 -34.75 -6.00
C VAL A 84 5.68 -35.56 -7.22
N PRO A 85 4.62 -36.40 -7.12
CA PRO A 85 4.09 -37.10 -8.28
C PRO A 85 3.53 -36.11 -9.31
N ASP A 86 3.81 -36.37 -10.59
CA ASP A 86 3.51 -35.53 -11.76
C ASP A 86 2.08 -34.94 -11.80
N GLU A 87 1.11 -35.68 -11.26
CA GLU A 87 -0.32 -35.33 -11.28
C GLU A 87 -0.67 -34.00 -10.55
N ILE A 88 0.19 -33.49 -9.67
CA ILE A 88 -0.05 -32.22 -8.95
C ILE A 88 0.44 -30.99 -9.74
N ALA A 89 1.31 -31.16 -10.75
CA ALA A 89 1.86 -30.05 -11.52
C ALA A 89 0.81 -29.28 -12.35
N GLY A 90 -0.32 -29.90 -12.69
CA GLY A 90 -1.37 -29.31 -13.55
C GLY A 90 -2.29 -28.27 -12.88
N GLY A 91 -2.20 -28.06 -11.56
CA GLY A 91 -3.24 -27.33 -10.80
C GLY A 91 -3.07 -25.81 -10.64
N TYR A 92 -1.90 -25.24 -10.97
CA TYR A 92 -1.51 -23.92 -10.45
C TYR A 92 -1.42 -22.77 -11.48
N LEU A 93 -1.94 -22.94 -12.70
CA LEU A 93 -1.79 -21.95 -13.79
C LEU A 93 -3.07 -21.18 -14.18
N GLU A 94 -4.21 -21.39 -13.53
CA GLU A 94 -5.45 -20.63 -13.81
C GLU A 94 -6.07 -20.01 -12.53
N ALA A 95 -5.51 -18.87 -12.11
CA ALA A 95 -6.14 -17.98 -11.12
C ALA A 95 -5.93 -16.48 -11.42
N GLU A 96 -5.54 -16.12 -12.65
CA GLU A 96 -5.35 -14.73 -13.10
C GLU A 96 -6.30 -14.47 -14.29
N ARG A 97 -7.60 -14.25 -14.02
CA ARG A 97 -8.55 -13.74 -15.01
C ARG A 97 -9.40 -12.62 -14.43
N GLU A 98 -9.10 -11.39 -14.85
CA GLU A 98 -9.91 -10.22 -14.55
C GLU A 98 -11.32 -10.36 -15.16
N PRO A 99 -12.38 -9.88 -14.49
CA PRO A 99 -13.71 -9.79 -15.08
C PRO A 99 -13.75 -8.59 -16.05
N GLU A 100 -13.64 -8.89 -17.35
CA GLU A 100 -13.83 -7.90 -18.42
C GLU A 100 -15.21 -7.23 -18.32
N ALA A 101 -15.24 -5.90 -18.48
CA ALA A 101 -16.48 -5.14 -18.39
C ALA A 101 -17.44 -5.50 -19.54
N GLY A 102 -18.69 -5.79 -19.20
CA GLY A 102 -19.72 -6.10 -20.19
C GLY A 102 -20.11 -4.87 -21.02
N ASP A 103 -19.67 -4.84 -22.28
CA ASP A 103 -20.27 -4.00 -23.32
C ASP A 103 -21.64 -4.57 -23.73
N ALA A 104 -22.64 -3.69 -23.83
CA ALA A 104 -24.01 -4.05 -24.14
C ALA A 104 -24.76 -2.91 -24.87
N GLY A 105 -24.33 -2.61 -26.10
CA GLY A 105 -25.29 -2.31 -27.18
C GLY A 105 -25.97 -3.61 -27.65
N ASP A 106 -27.14 -3.62 -28.28
CA ASP A 106 -27.76 -2.58 -29.12
C ASP A 106 -29.31 -2.67 -29.15
N ALA A 107 -29.94 -1.64 -29.72
CA ALA A 107 -31.33 -1.44 -30.18
C ALA A 107 -32.25 -2.67 -30.44
N ALA A 108 -33.59 -2.64 -30.40
CA ALA A 108 -34.64 -1.66 -30.01
C ALA A 108 -35.96 -2.49 -29.75
N ASP A 109 -37.22 -2.05 -29.71
CA ASP A 109 -37.95 -0.79 -29.96
C ASP A 109 -39.31 -0.82 -29.22
N GLY A 110 -40.11 0.27 -29.25
CA GLY A 110 -41.58 0.15 -29.19
C GLY A 110 -42.32 0.92 -28.08
N ASN A 111 -42.62 2.19 -28.36
CA ASN A 111 -43.84 2.94 -27.98
C ASN A 111 -44.32 3.02 -26.51
N GLY A 112 -44.43 4.24 -25.97
CA GLY A 112 -45.05 4.51 -24.66
C GLY A 112 -45.15 6.01 -24.30
N GLU A 113 -46.21 6.65 -24.79
CA GLU A 113 -46.78 8.00 -24.48
C GLU A 113 -46.09 8.93 -23.43
N PRO A 114 -45.81 10.21 -23.78
CA PRO A 114 -45.40 11.23 -22.82
C PRO A 114 -46.61 11.87 -22.09
N ALA A 115 -46.61 11.78 -20.75
CA ALA A 115 -47.60 12.40 -19.87
C ALA A 115 -46.92 12.92 -18.57
N PRO A 116 -47.47 13.91 -17.85
CA PRO A 116 -47.15 15.30 -18.18
C PRO A 116 -46.61 16.15 -17.02
N ALA A 117 -46.14 17.35 -17.39
CA ALA A 117 -45.83 18.53 -16.57
C ALA A 117 -45.98 18.47 -15.03
N VAL A 118 -44.87 18.69 -14.33
CA VAL A 118 -44.88 19.27 -12.96
C VAL A 118 -44.74 20.79 -13.09
N GLU A 119 -45.86 21.50 -12.92
CA GLU A 119 -45.88 22.97 -12.84
C GLU A 119 -45.95 23.43 -11.37
N THR A 120 -44.86 24.07 -10.93
CA THR A 120 -44.78 25.27 -10.07
C THR A 120 -45.86 25.54 -9.00
N VAL A 121 -45.42 25.65 -7.74
CA VAL A 121 -45.80 26.77 -6.85
C VAL A 121 -44.51 27.28 -6.18
N ARG A 122 -43.96 28.43 -6.59
CA ARG A 122 -44.24 29.83 -6.17
C ARG A 122 -44.09 30.08 -4.67
N GLY A 123 -43.04 30.85 -4.34
CA GLY A 123 -42.79 31.47 -3.03
C GLY A 123 -41.30 31.43 -2.66
N GLY A 124 -40.54 32.52 -2.60
CA GLY A 124 -40.86 33.90 -2.97
C GLY A 124 -39.92 34.91 -2.34
N ASP A 125 -38.98 35.43 -3.12
CA ASP A 125 -38.25 36.69 -2.86
C ASP A 125 -38.79 37.73 -3.87
N PRO A 126 -38.91 39.05 -3.57
CA PRO A 126 -38.01 39.84 -2.71
C PRO A 126 -38.74 40.90 -1.81
N VAL A 127 -38.03 42.00 -1.46
CA VAL A 127 -38.35 43.16 -0.58
C VAL A 127 -38.11 42.92 0.92
N GLU A 128 -37.54 43.80 1.75
CA GLU A 128 -37.16 45.24 1.72
C GLU A 128 -35.75 45.39 2.35
N SER A 129 -34.78 46.20 1.87
CA SER A 129 -34.62 47.66 2.03
C SER A 129 -34.82 48.25 3.44
N LEU A 130 -33.77 48.91 3.98
CA LEU A 130 -33.80 49.95 5.04
C LEU A 130 -34.23 49.48 6.46
N GLU A 131 -33.79 50.06 7.59
CA GLU A 131 -32.96 51.23 7.93
C GLU A 131 -31.93 50.93 9.05
N LYS A 132 -30.85 51.73 9.07
CA LYS A 132 -30.00 52.18 10.22
C LYS A 132 -29.78 51.25 11.43
#